data_AF-A0AAJ0MUP5-F1
#
_entry.id   AF-A0AAJ0MUP5-F1
#
_cell.length_a   1.000
_cell.length_b   1.000
_cell.length_c   1.000
_cell.angle_alpha   90.00
_cell.angle_beta   90.00
_cell.angle_gamma   90.00
#
_symmetry.space_group_name_H-M   'P 1'
#
loop_
_entity.id
_entity.type
_entity.pdbx_description
1 polymer ?
#
loop_
_entity_poly.entity_id
_entity_poly.type
_entity_poly.pdbx_seq_one_letter_code
_entity_poly.pdbx_strand_id
1 'polypeptide(L)' 'NWIKDFIKDKYSIDEKPIYLRLCCYVLEVWNELLEEYLVELLALMLERCQVVIDANGMYTKY' A
#
# COMPACT_ATOMS: atom_id res chain seq x y z
N ASN A 1 -3.20 4.40 -0.42
CA ASN A 1 -2.06 3.65 -0.99
C ASN A 1 -0.89 3.90 -0.05
N TRP A 2 -0.89 3.24 1.12
CA TRP A 2 -0.24 3.75 2.34
C TRP A 2 1.25 4.11 2.17
N ILE A 3 2.03 3.24 1.54
CA ILE A 3 3.45 3.50 1.29
C ILE A 3 3.67 4.75 0.43
N LYS A 4 2.85 4.90 -0.62
CA LYS A 4 2.92 6.05 -1.52
C LYS A 4 2.53 7.33 -0.80
N ASP A 5 1.50 7.29 0.03
CA ASP A 5 1.00 8.45 0.76
C ASP A 5 2.02 8.88 1.83
N PHE A 6 2.61 7.93 2.56
CA PHE A 6 3.70 8.18 3.52
C PHE A 6 4.92 8.85 2.88
N ILE A 7 5.41 8.33 1.75
CA ILE A 7 6.58 8.90 1.05
C ILE A 7 6.28 10.33 0.61
N LYS A 8 5.05 10.60 0.13
CA LYS A 8 4.65 11.94 -0.30
C LYS A 8 4.64 12.93 0.86
N ASP A 9 4.06 12.54 1.99
CA ASP A 9 3.92 13.39 3.16
C ASP A 9 5.29 13.69 3.79
N LYS A 10 6.16 12.68 3.91
CA LYS A 10 7.46 12.80 4.57
C LYS A 10 8.51 13.56 3.73
N TYR A 11 8.55 13.35 2.42
CA TYR A 11 9.62 13.90 1.57
C TYR A 11 9.18 15.04 0.66
N SER A 12 7.90 15.45 0.69
CA SER A 12 7.38 16.60 -0.10
C SER A 12 7.79 16.57 -1.58
N ILE A 13 7.75 15.37 -2.16
CA ILE A 13 7.91 15.03 -3.59
C ILE A 13 9.02 15.83 -4.31
N ASP A 14 10.25 15.32 -4.26
CA ASP A 14 11.06 15.30 -5.49
C ASP A 14 10.24 14.53 -6.53
N GLU A 15 9.76 15.16 -7.61
CA GLU A 15 8.85 14.52 -8.59
C GLU A 15 9.40 13.21 -9.17
N LYS A 16 10.74 13.03 -9.15
CA LYS A 16 11.44 11.84 -9.63
C LYS A 16 12.74 11.62 -8.83
N PRO A 17 12.69 10.99 -7.65
CA PRO A 17 13.90 10.60 -6.96
C PRO A 17 14.67 9.59 -7.83
N ILE A 18 16.00 9.69 -7.81
CA ILE A 18 16.85 8.65 -8.41
C ILE A 18 16.56 7.29 -7.74
N TYR A 19 16.70 6.19 -8.48
CA TYR A 19 16.33 4.84 -8.03
C TYR A 19 16.85 4.50 -6.62
N LEU A 20 18.13 4.78 -6.34
CA LEU A 20 18.74 4.55 -5.03
C LEU A 20 18.01 5.28 -3.90
N ARG A 21 17.59 6.52 -4.14
CA ARG A 21 16.88 7.34 -3.16
C ARG A 21 15.47 6.82 -2.93
N LEU A 22 14.79 6.38 -4.00
CA LEU A 22 13.50 5.71 -3.90
C LEU A 22 13.59 4.40 -3.09
N CYS A 23 14.64 3.59 -3.28
CA CYS A 23 14.86 2.40 -2.49
C CYS A 23 15.00 2.72 -1.00
N CYS A 24 15.76 3.77 -0.65
CA CYS A 24 15.87 4.22 0.74
C CYS A 24 14.51 4.62 1.32
N TYR A 25 13.70 5.40 0.58
CA TYR A 25 12.37 5.80 1.03
C TYR A 25 11.47 4.59 1.28
N VAL A 26 11.42 3.64 0.34
CA VAL A 26 10.61 2.42 0.49
C VAL A 26 11.04 1.60 1.70
N LEU A 27 12.34 1.46 1.95
CA LEU A 27 12.85 0.74 3.12
C LEU A 27 12.49 1.45 4.43
N GLU A 28 12.61 2.78 4.48
CA GLU A 28 12.19 3.55 5.66
C GLU A 28 10.70 3.35 5.94
N VAL A 29 9.86 3.49 4.91
CA VAL A 29 8.42 3.29 5.04
C VAL A 29 8.07 1.88 5.49
N TRP A 30 8.76 0.88 4.96
CA TRP A 30 8.54 -0.51 5.33
C TRP A 30 8.85 -0.76 6.81
N ASN A 31 9.88 -0.10 7.36
CA ASN A 31 10.26 -0.22 8.77
C ASN A 31 9.33 0.59 9.70
N GLU A 32 8.64 1.60 9.18
CA GLU A 32 7.65 2.39 9.93
C GLU A 32 6.21 1.87 9.78
N LEU A 33 6.03 0.76 9.04
CA LEU A 33 4.73 0.15 8.82
C LEU A 33 4.14 -0.34 10.14
N LEU A 34 2.97 0.17 10.51
CA LEU A 34 2.26 -0.23 11.71
C LEU A 34 1.69 -1.64 11.57
N GLU A 35 1.83 -2.46 12.61
CA GLU A 35 1.28 -3.82 12.65
C GLU A 35 -0.25 -3.78 12.52
N GLU A 36 -0.89 -2.79 13.13
CA GLU A 36 -2.34 -2.58 13.07
C GLU A 36 -2.82 -2.41 11.63
N TYR A 37 -2.07 -1.68 10.80
CA TYR A 37 -2.39 -1.51 9.38
C TYR A 37 -2.34 -2.84 8.62
N LEU A 38 -1.39 -3.73 8.95
CA LEU A 38 -1.30 -5.06 8.36
C LEU A 38 -2.48 -5.95 8.79
N VAL A 39 -2.86 -5.90 10.06
CA VAL A 39 -4.00 -6.65 10.59
C VAL A 39 -5.31 -6.19 9.95
N GLU A 40 -5.52 -4.88 9.82
CA GLU A 40 -6.68 -4.33 9.12
C GLU A 40 -6.70 -4.76 7.65
N LEU A 41 -5.55 -4.74 6.96
CA LEU A 41 -5.46 -5.18 5.57
C LEU A 41 -5.87 -6.66 5.42
N LEU A 42 -5.45 -7.52 6.35
CA LEU A 42 -5.84 -8.93 6.37
C LEU A 42 -7.32 -9.11 6.69
N ALA A 43 -7.88 -8.31 7.59
CA ALA A 43 -9.29 -8.36 7.94
C ALA A 43 -10.20 -8.06 6.73
N LEU A 44 -9.75 -7.20 5.81
CA LEU A 44 -10.47 -6.88 4.57
C LEU A 44 -10.43 -8.01 3.53
N MET A 45 -9.61 -9.05 3.72
CA MET A 45 -9.45 -10.12 2.72
C MET A 45 -10.75 -10.89 2.47
N LEU A 46 -11.56 -11.10 3.52
CA LEU A 46 -12.86 -11.76 3.39
C LEU A 46 -13.81 -10.95 2.50
N GLU A 47 -13.90 -9.63 2.72
CA GLU A 47 -14.71 -8.73 1.90
C GLU A 47 -14.26 -8.74 0.43
N ARG A 48 -12.95 -8.69 0.19
CA ARG A 48 -12.39 -8.72 -1.18
C ARG A 48 -12.72 -10.02 -1.90
N CYS A 49 -12.60 -11.17 -1.21
CA CYS A 49 -12.99 -12.46 -1.77
C CYS A 49 -14.48 -12.48 -2.11
N GLN A 50 -15.34 -11.93 -1.24
CA GLN A 50 -16.77 -11.82 -1.52
C GLN A 50 -17.05 -10.99 -2.77
N VAL A 51 -16.35 -9.86 -2.96
CA VAL A 51 -16.52 -9.00 -4.14
C VAL A 51 -16.11 -9.75 -5.43
N VAL A 52 -15.08 -10.60 -5.37
CA VAL A 52 -14.67 -11.44 -6.52
C VAL A 52 -15.73 -12.51 -6.80
N ILE A 53 -16.31 -13.13 -5.76
CA ILE A 53 -17.41 -14.09 -5.91
C ILE A 53 -18.62 -13.42 -6.56
N ASP A 54 -19.01 -12.24 -6.08
CA ASP A 54 -20.13 -11.46 -6.62
C ASP A 54 -19.89 -11.03 -8.08
N ALA A 55 -18.62 -10.80 -8.43
CA ALA A 55 -18.20 -10.53 -9.80
C ALA A 55 -18.06 -11.79 -10.68
N ASN A 56 -18.44 -12.99 -10.19
CA ASN A 56 -18.24 -14.27 -10.87
C ASN A 56 -16.79 -14.51 -11.30
N GLY A 57 -15.83 -14.10 -10.46
CA GLY A 57 -14.39 -14.23 -10.74
C GLY A 57 -13.82 -13.17 -11.68
N MET A 58 -14.59 -12.15 -12.07
CA MET A 58 -14.12 -11.05 -12.91
C MET A 58 -13.36 -9.98 -12.11
N TYR A 59 -12.69 -9.07 -12.84
CA TYR A 59 -11.91 -7.97 -12.25
C TYR A 59 -12.71 -7.15 -11.23
N THR A 60 -12.05 -6.80 -10.13
CA THR A 60 -12.60 -5.93 -9.08
C THR A 60 -11.66 -4.76 -8.83
N LYS A 61 -12.17 -3.70 -8.19
CA LYS A 61 -11.40 -2.47 -7.88
C LYS A 61 -10.25 -2.65 -6.88
N TYR A 62 -10.15 -3.83 -6.24
CA TYR A 62 -9.21 -4.12 -5.16
C TYR A 62 -7.84 -4.59 -5.66
#